data_AF-A0A6V7IW26-F1
#
_entry.id   AF-A0A6V7IW26-F1
#
_cell.length_a   1.000
_cell.length_b   1.000
_cell.length_c   1.000
_cell.angle_alpha   90.00
_cell.angle_beta   90.00
_cell.angle_gamma   90.00
#
_symmetry.space_group_name_H-M   'P 1'
#
loop_
_entity.id
_entity.type
_entity.pdbx_description
1 polymer ?
#
loop_
_entity_poly.entity_id
_entity_poly.type
_entity_poly.pdbx_seq_one_letter_code
_entity_poly.pdbx_strand_id
1 'polypeptide(L)' 'VSEKRIKEVGPDRACAEWLLRNGAAVKWKDSRSYLKDYDSVISKKSFVKPLYIEGVDATDSGISHEGFPHF' A
#
# COMPACT_ATOMS: atom_id res chain seq x y z
N VAL A 1 -0.57 -5.16 -10.28
CA VAL A 1 0.59 -4.41 -9.70
C VAL A 1 1.70 -4.34 -10.72
N SER A 2 2.39 -3.21 -10.93
CA SER A 2 3.46 -3.13 -11.94
C SER A 2 4.78 -3.69 -11.37
N GLU A 3 5.36 -4.73 -11.98
CA GLU A 3 6.61 -5.37 -11.52
C GLU A 3 7.80 -4.40 -11.42
N LYS A 4 7.85 -3.41 -12.32
CA LYS A 4 8.85 -2.33 -12.25
C LYS A 4 8.77 -1.56 -10.93
N ARG A 5 7.56 -1.32 -10.44
CA ARG A 5 7.30 -0.58 -9.22
C ARG A 5 7.70 -1.39 -7.98
N ILE A 6 7.40 -2.69 -7.96
CA ILE A 6 7.85 -3.60 -6.89
C ILE A 6 9.39 -3.57 -6.76
N LYS A 7 10.12 -3.55 -7.89
CA LYS A 7 11.59 -3.47 -7.88
C LYS A 7 12.13 -2.12 -7.39
N GLU A 8 11.43 -1.02 -7.66
CA GLU A 8 11.86 0.33 -7.26
C GLU A 8 11.51 0.69 -5.81
N VAL A 9 10.35 0.27 -5.31
CA VAL A 9 9.84 0.69 -4.00
C VAL A 9 9.63 -0.45 -3.00
N GLY A 10 9.79 -1.71 -3.43
CA GLY A 10 9.51 -2.90 -2.65
C GLY A 10 8.07 -3.41 -2.80
N PRO A 11 7.84 -4.70 -2.49
CA PRO A 11 6.53 -5.34 -2.62
C PRO A 11 5.47 -4.71 -1.71
N ASP A 12 5.78 -4.48 -0.43
CA ASP A 12 4.85 -3.86 0.53
C ASP A 12 4.35 -2.49 0.06
N ARG A 13 5.25 -1.65 -0.46
CA ARG A 13 4.88 -0.30 -0.91
C ARG A 13 4.10 -0.33 -2.21
N ALA A 14 4.44 -1.21 -3.14
CA ALA A 14 3.67 -1.40 -4.36
C ALA A 14 2.26 -1.94 -4.07
N CYS A 15 2.13 -2.83 -3.07
CA CYS A 15 0.85 -3.34 -2.60
C CYS A 15 0.02 -2.22 -1.95
N ALA A 16 0.60 -1.44 -1.04
CA ALA A 16 -0.08 -0.29 -0.43
C ALA A 16 -0.53 0.76 -1.46
N GLU A 17 0.32 1.08 -2.44
CA GLU A 17 -0.05 1.97 -3.55
C GLU A 17 -1.25 1.44 -4.35
N TRP A 18 -1.29 0.13 -4.61
CA TRP A 18 -2.40 -0.50 -5.31
C TRP A 18 -3.68 -0.51 -4.46
N LEU A 19 -3.60 -0.84 -3.18
CA LEU A 19 -4.74 -0.82 -2.25
C LEU A 19 -5.39 0.56 -2.21
N LEU A 20 -4.58 1.61 -2.02
CA LEU A 20 -5.05 2.99 -1.98
C LEU A 20 -5.67 3.46 -3.29
N ARG A 21 -5.12 3.04 -4.43
CA ARG A 21 -5.70 3.32 -5.76
C ARG A 21 -7.09 2.70 -5.95
N ASN A 22 -7.37 1.58 -5.30
CA ASN A 22 -8.66 0.90 -5.37
C ASN A 22 -9.64 1.37 -4.28
N GLY A 23 -9.29 2.43 -3.53
CA GLY A 23 -10.13 2.99 -2.47
C GLY A 23 -10.01 2.27 -1.12
N ALA A 24 -9.08 1.33 -0.96
CA ALA A 24 -8.81 0.70 0.32
C ALA A 24 -7.90 1.58 1.19
N ALA A 25 -7.96 1.40 2.51
CA ALA A 25 -7.06 2.06 3.46
C ALA A 25 -5.98 1.08 3.94
N VAL A 26 -4.77 1.59 4.19
CA VAL A 26 -3.65 0.78 4.67
C VAL A 26 -3.11 1.32 5.99
N LYS A 27 -2.83 0.42 6.92
CA LYS A 27 -2.21 0.72 8.21
C LYS A 27 -0.78 0.20 8.20
N TRP A 28 0.18 1.11 8.36
CA TRP A 28 1.59 0.74 8.50
C TRP A 28 1.88 0.24 9.90
N LYS A 29 2.87 -0.66 10.01
CA LYS A 29 3.47 -1.06 11.28
C LYS A 29 3.99 0.19 12.01
N ASP A 30 3.62 0.33 13.28
CA ASP A 30 3.85 1.52 14.12
C ASP A 30 2.99 2.75 13.80
N SER A 31 2.06 2.69 12.83
CA SER A 31 1.08 3.76 12.58
C SER A 31 -0.20 3.52 13.37
N ARG A 32 -0.68 4.54 14.08
CA ARG A 32 -2.00 4.46 14.76
C ARG A 32 -3.18 4.65 13.82
N SER A 33 -2.96 5.28 12.67
CA SER A 33 -4.04 5.65 11.74
C SER A 33 -3.95 4.87 10.44
N TYR A 34 -5.12 4.56 9.89
CA TYR A 34 -5.27 4.09 8.51
C TYR A 34 -5.01 5.25 7.56
N LEU A 35 -4.17 4.99 6.57
CA LEU A 35 -3.84 5.92 5.52
C LEU A 35 -4.76 5.60 4.35
N LYS A 36 -5.59 6.58 3.96
CA LYS A 36 -6.47 6.52 2.78
C LYS A 36 -5.91 7.36 1.62
N ASP A 37 -5.06 8.33 1.92
CA ASP A 37 -4.52 9.28 0.95
C ASP A 37 -3.34 8.70 0.17
N TYR A 38 -3.56 8.36 -1.11
CA TYR A 38 -2.52 7.88 -2.02
C TYR A 38 -1.31 8.85 -2.10
N ASP A 39 -1.55 10.15 -2.19
CA ASP A 39 -0.50 11.18 -2.26
C ASP A 39 0.40 11.21 -1.01
N SER A 40 -0.15 10.84 0.15
CA SER A 40 0.61 10.73 1.39
C SER A 40 1.60 9.56 1.39
N VAL A 41 1.41 8.54 0.55
CA VAL A 41 2.40 7.46 0.37
C VAL A 41 3.50 7.87 -0.60
N ILE A 42 3.18 8.65 -1.62
CA ILE A 42 4.16 9.14 -2.60
C ILE A 42 5.10 10.18 -1.97
N SER A 43 4.58 11.09 -1.14
CA SER A 43 5.40 12.11 -0.46
C SER A 43 6.37 11.51 0.55
N LYS A 44 6.02 10.36 1.14
CA LYS A 44 6.87 9.53 2.01
C LYS A 44 7.94 8.75 1.24
N LYS A 45 8.44 9.28 0.11
CA LYS A 45 9.58 8.76 -0.67
C LYS A 45 10.88 8.66 0.11
N SER A 46 10.98 9.29 1.28
CA SER A 46 12.20 9.33 2.11
C SER A 46 12.14 8.45 3.37
N PHE A 47 11.45 7.31 3.34
CA PHE A 47 11.54 6.34 4.44
C PHE A 47 12.75 5.43 4.21
N VAL A 48 13.81 5.70 4.98
CA VAL A 48 15.05 4.91 5.09
C VAL A 48 14.80 3.53 5.74
N LYS A 49 13.57 3.25 6.21
CA LYS A 49 13.19 2.01 6.89
C LYS A 49 12.15 1.22 6.09
N PRO A 50 12.20 -0.11 6.11
CA PRO A 50 11.18 -0.95 5.50
C PRO A 50 9.84 -0.70 6.20
N LEU A 51 8.87 -0.23 5.43
CA LEU A 51 7.49 -0.04 5.87
C LEU A 51 6.75 -1.35 5.65
N TYR A 52 6.26 -1.95 6.73
CA TYR A 52 5.45 -3.17 6.67
C TYR A 52 3.98 -2.80 6.83
N ILE A 53 3.11 -3.42 6.04
CA ILE A 53 1.66 -3.28 6.20
C ILE A 53 1.26 -4.12 7.43
N GLU A 54 0.61 -3.50 8.41
CA GLU A 54 0.08 -4.16 9.61
C GLU A 54 -1.41 -4.50 9.46
N GLY A 55 -2.15 -3.70 8.68
CA GLY A 55 -3.57 -3.94 8.43
C GLY A 55 -4.05 -3.27 7.16
N VAL A 56 -5.08 -3.85 6.56
CA VAL A 56 -5.74 -3.32 5.37
C VAL A 56 -7.23 -3.23 5.67
N ASP A 57 -7.80 -2.06 5.43
CA ASP A 57 -9.25 -1.84 5.47
C ASP A 57 -9.76 -1.73 4.04
N ALA A 58 -10.44 -2.79 3.61
CA ALA A 58 -10.99 -2.97 2.27
C ALA A 58 -12.48 -2.59 2.18
N THR A 59 -13.02 -1.83 3.12
CA THR A 59 -14.45 -1.50 3.15
C THR A 59 -14.84 -0.67 1.91
N ASP A 60 -15.80 -1.17 1.12
CA ASP A 60 -16.30 -0.56 -0.13
C ASP A 60 -15.23 -0.36 -1.23
N SER A 61 -14.18 -1.19 -1.21
CA SER A 61 -13.07 -1.06 -2.16
C SER A 61 -13.20 -2.02 -3.33
N GLY A 62 -12.79 -1.58 -4.52
CA GLY A 62 -12.85 -2.36 -5.77
C GLY A 62 -11.74 -3.40 -5.91
N ILE A 63 -11.17 -3.88 -4.81
CA ILE A 63 -10.07 -4.84 -4.84
C ILE A 63 -10.58 -6.24 -5.19
N SER A 64 -10.02 -6.77 -6.27
CA SER A 64 -10.37 -8.07 -6.84
C SER A 64 -9.20 -9.04 -6.75
N HIS A 65 -9.49 -10.34 -6.87
CA HIS A 65 -8.56 -11.46 -6.73
C HIS A 65 -7.25 -11.32 -7.55
N GLU A 66 -7.25 -10.56 -8.65
CA GLU A 66 -6.08 -10.33 -9.51
C GLU A 66 -4.90 -9.62 -8.83
N GLY A 67 -5.12 -8.92 -7.72
CA GLY A 67 -4.03 -8.26 -6.97
C GLY A 67 -3.37 -9.11 -5.88
N PHE A 68 -4.01 -10.20 -5.46
CA PHE A 68 -3.54 -11.06 -4.37
C PHE A 68 -2.27 -11.89 -4.64
N PRO A 69 -1.89 -12.24 -5.89
CA PRO A 69 -0.62 -12.94 -6.14
C PRO A 69 0.63 -12.12 -5.76
N HIS A 70 0.46 -10.83 -5.46
CA HIS A 70 1.53 -9.92 -5.07
C HIS A 70 1.47 -9.49 -3.60
N PHE A 71 0.68 -10.22 -2.79
CA PHE A 71 0.54 -10.02 -1.34
C PHE A 71 1.49 -10.94 -0.56
#